data_AF-A0A821U0G8-F1
#
_entry.id   AF-A0A821U0G8-F1
#
_cell.length_a   1.000
_cell.length_b   1.000
_cell.length_c   1.000
_cell.angle_alpha   90.00
_cell.angle_beta   90.00
_cell.angle_gamma   90.00
#
_symmetry.space_group_name_H-M   'P 1'
#
loop_
_entity.id
_entity.type
_entity.pdbx_description
1 polymer ?
#
loop_
_entity_poly.entity_id
_entity_poly.type
_entity_poly.pdbx_seq_one_letter_code
_entity_poly.pdbx_strand_id
1 'polypeptide(L)'
;MFNLYQHMKANNEGKEQREPETTGHDRFYQERHRSSYKKKKRRCRRAQSAAELNPESFAAANTNAKRNAFKTRSVSTDKEESEEENSDRAPLVAQKIDSLAKLFNKSIMGSGSGKNSPTEAKYPDSPIESGIAMVICSEYLSRTPRYTLLKSLNQIGYRTNKHWFTIQDNTIKTERLLTVMPLTSQCPIEPSERTQGLIMELFRGLHHPYIYPVLDLELCNGHALVVTPFNSTGSLKDLIYKSTWSDEYVKKYTSAGTGLPASQVARFGRQILEALLFLKDKGFPPFKHLHSGNVIVQNGVARICGLENKMIGATGRSPTSVPFPETLALGHVMFEMCAGTETDFSLLPDLQANYPQVVEIIEIIFGPRTPNLHELLITELFRKIDLREMKGSCLPNFNQRLSNSCLSLLNEVSRITPDFGDSPSDPYLQTRGDYTPPRLGSPSSPPRRRHYFHHQDSTDSWPW
;
A
#
# COMPACT_ATOMS: atom_id res chain seq x y z
N MET A 1 -45.71 -44.19 21.87
CA MET A 1 -46.21 -44.32 23.26
C MET A 1 -45.81 -45.69 23.77
N PHE A 2 -45.06 -45.73 24.89
CA PHE A 2 -44.77 -46.84 25.82
C PHE A 2 -44.10 -48.13 25.29
N ASN A 3 -42.78 -48.35 25.49
CA ASN A 3 -42.04 -48.87 26.68
C ASN A 3 -42.49 -50.26 27.15
N LEU A 4 -41.55 -51.23 27.28
CA LEU A 4 -41.38 -52.02 28.52
C LEU A 4 -40.15 -52.96 28.56
N TYR A 5 -39.61 -53.08 29.79
CA TYR A 5 -38.70 -54.06 30.41
C TYR A 5 -37.20 -54.07 30.04
N GLN A 6 -36.27 -53.60 30.89
CA GLN A 6 -35.81 -54.03 32.24
C GLN A 6 -34.87 -55.25 32.28
N HIS A 7 -33.71 -55.01 32.94
CA HIS A 7 -32.94 -55.89 33.83
C HIS A 7 -32.32 -57.19 33.28
N MET A 8 -31.01 -57.38 33.45
CA MET A 8 -30.41 -58.02 34.63
C MET A 8 -28.88 -58.06 34.55
N LYS A 9 -28.24 -57.89 35.71
CA LYS A 9 -26.81 -57.95 36.00
C LYS A 9 -26.54 -59.31 36.67
N ALA A 10 -25.51 -60.05 36.26
CA ALA A 10 -24.93 -61.14 37.04
C ALA A 10 -23.42 -61.26 36.77
N ASN A 11 -22.69 -61.58 37.83
CA ASN A 11 -21.26 -61.37 38.08
C ASN A 11 -20.31 -62.41 37.46
N ASN A 12 -19.02 -62.00 37.40
CA ASN A 12 -17.77 -62.74 37.66
C ASN A 12 -17.45 -63.99 36.83
N GLU A 13 -16.22 -64.32 36.46
CA GLU A 13 -14.86 -63.74 36.52
C GLU A 13 -14.03 -64.65 35.60
N GLY A 14 -13.11 -64.11 34.80
CA GLY A 14 -12.21 -64.93 33.99
C GLY A 14 -11.46 -64.11 32.96
N LYS A 15 -10.20 -63.77 33.26
CA LYS A 15 -9.28 -62.99 32.44
C LYS A 15 -8.97 -63.70 31.12
N GLU A 16 -9.03 -62.98 30.00
CA GLU A 16 -8.02 -63.04 28.94
C GLU A 16 -8.17 -61.89 27.92
N GLN A 17 -7.02 -61.43 27.42
CA GLN A 17 -6.81 -60.20 26.65
C GLN A 17 -7.37 -60.32 25.23
N ARG A 18 -8.16 -59.33 24.78
CA ARG A 18 -8.54 -59.15 23.37
C ARG A 18 -7.70 -58.05 22.73
N GLU A 19 -7.05 -58.39 21.62
CA GLU A 19 -6.41 -57.47 20.68
C GLU A 19 -7.45 -56.50 20.05
N PRO A 20 -7.10 -55.23 19.81
CA PRO A 20 -7.94 -54.34 19.02
C PRO A 20 -7.71 -54.53 17.50
N GLU A 21 -8.82 -54.72 16.78
CA GLU A 21 -8.88 -54.75 15.32
C GLU A 21 -8.36 -53.45 14.69
N THR A 22 -7.34 -53.57 13.83
CA THR A 22 -6.78 -52.48 13.03
C THR A 22 -7.46 -52.39 11.66
N THR A 23 -7.93 -51.19 11.28
CA THR A 23 -8.47 -50.90 9.96
C THR A 23 -7.42 -50.27 9.03
N GLY A 24 -6.91 -51.07 8.09
CA GLY A 24 -6.81 -50.73 6.67
C GLY A 24 -5.89 -49.60 6.16
N HIS A 25 -5.02 -48.98 6.96
CA HIS A 25 -4.04 -47.99 6.46
C HIS A 25 -2.57 -48.23 6.86
N ASP A 26 -2.27 -49.34 7.55
CA ASP A 26 -0.90 -49.67 8.03
C ASP A 26 -0.07 -50.50 7.03
N ARG A 27 -0.48 -50.62 5.76
CA ARG A 27 0.14 -51.54 4.79
C ARG A 27 1.37 -51.04 4.03
N PHE A 28 1.94 -49.88 4.36
CA PHE A 28 3.16 -49.39 3.70
C PHE A 28 4.19 -48.75 4.64
N TYR A 29 4.34 -49.28 5.86
CA TYR A 29 5.52 -49.01 6.67
C TYR A 29 6.58 -50.10 6.44
N GLN A 30 7.66 -49.77 5.73
CA GLN A 30 8.87 -50.60 5.66
C GLN A 30 9.86 -50.14 6.73
N GLU A 31 10.07 -50.97 7.74
CA GLU A 31 11.01 -50.73 8.83
C GLU A 31 12.45 -51.04 8.37
N ARG A 32 13.35 -50.03 8.35
CA ARG A 32 14.79 -50.24 8.08
C ARG A 32 15.55 -50.38 9.40
N HIS A 33 16.40 -51.41 9.45
CA HIS A 33 17.30 -51.72 10.57
C HIS A 33 18.26 -50.55 10.90
N ARG A 34 18.40 -50.30 12.21
CA ARG A 34 19.20 -49.23 12.81
C ARG A 34 20.71 -49.50 12.67
N SER A 35 21.46 -48.52 12.16
CA SER A 35 22.90 -48.38 12.42
C SER A 35 23.18 -47.07 13.17
N SER A 36 24.14 -47.13 14.08
CA SER A 36 24.45 -46.11 15.08
C SER A 36 25.09 -44.86 14.49
N TYR A 37 24.51 -43.68 14.73
CA TYR A 37 25.24 -42.42 14.74
C TYR A 37 24.69 -41.47 15.81
N LYS A 38 25.57 -41.07 16.73
CA LYS A 38 25.29 -40.12 17.82
C LYS A 38 24.86 -38.76 17.25
N LYS A 39 23.65 -38.29 17.58
CA LYS A 39 23.23 -36.88 17.39
C LYS A 39 22.71 -36.30 18.71
N LYS A 40 23.25 -35.12 19.05
CA LYS A 40 22.99 -34.32 20.27
C LYS A 40 21.49 -34.13 20.54
N LYS A 41 21.08 -34.34 21.80
CA LYS A 41 19.76 -34.01 22.37
C LYS A 41 19.40 -32.54 22.10
N ARG A 42 18.42 -32.27 21.23
CA ARG A 42 17.64 -31.03 21.27
C ARG A 42 16.56 -31.19 22.34
N ARG A 43 16.67 -30.41 23.41
CA ARG A 43 15.69 -30.37 24.49
C ARG A 43 14.56 -29.42 24.07
N CYS A 44 13.36 -29.96 23.92
CA CYS A 44 12.14 -29.17 23.75
C CYS A 44 11.90 -28.39 25.06
N ARG A 45 12.05 -27.06 25.03
CA ARG A 45 11.64 -26.20 26.14
C ARG A 45 10.23 -25.69 25.84
N ARG A 46 9.30 -26.22 26.61
CA ARG A 46 7.90 -25.81 26.76
C ARG A 46 7.85 -24.30 27.05
N ALA A 47 7.00 -23.57 26.33
CA ALA A 47 6.74 -22.16 26.58
C ALA A 47 6.21 -21.99 28.03
N GLN A 48 6.85 -21.12 28.79
CA GLN A 48 6.33 -20.62 30.06
C GLN A 48 5.71 -19.24 29.80
N SER A 49 4.48 -19.09 30.28
CA SER A 49 3.67 -17.88 30.19
C SER A 49 4.37 -16.69 30.84
N ALA A 50 4.19 -15.51 30.24
CA ALA A 50 4.66 -14.23 30.74
C ALA A 50 3.86 -13.79 31.98
N ALA A 51 4.35 -14.13 33.18
CA ALA A 51 3.90 -13.54 34.43
C ALA A 51 4.90 -13.77 35.58
N GLU A 52 6.20 -13.53 35.39
CA GLU A 52 7.15 -13.43 36.53
C GLU A 52 8.19 -12.33 36.23
N LEU A 53 7.97 -11.14 36.79
CA LEU A 53 8.89 -10.00 36.75
C LEU A 53 9.84 -10.10 37.94
N ASN A 54 11.16 -10.08 37.67
CA ASN A 54 12.20 -10.06 38.70
C ASN A 54 12.57 -8.60 39.04
N PRO A 55 12.41 -8.11 40.29
CA PRO A 55 12.64 -6.71 40.65
C PRO A 55 14.12 -6.28 40.71
N GLU A 56 15.09 -7.21 40.63
CA GLU A 56 16.52 -6.86 40.72
C GLU A 56 17.12 -6.32 39.40
N SER A 57 16.43 -6.45 38.27
CA SER A 57 16.91 -5.93 36.98
C SER A 57 16.77 -4.42 36.80
N PHE A 58 16.01 -3.74 37.68
CA PHE A 58 15.83 -2.28 37.62
C PHE A 58 16.96 -1.50 38.33
N ALA A 59 17.64 -2.11 39.31
CA ALA A 59 18.69 -1.43 40.08
C ALA A 59 20.02 -1.29 39.31
N ALA A 60 20.33 -2.24 38.41
CA ALA A 60 21.56 -2.22 37.61
C ALA A 60 21.51 -1.24 36.42
N ALA A 61 20.32 -0.96 35.88
CA ALA A 61 20.15 0.01 34.79
C ALA A 61 20.29 1.46 35.27
N ASN A 62 19.89 1.74 36.52
CA ASN A 62 19.88 3.10 37.08
C ASN A 62 21.28 3.57 37.55
N THR A 63 22.20 2.65 37.84
CA THR A 63 23.58 2.95 38.26
C THR A 63 24.50 3.28 37.08
N ASN A 64 24.26 2.70 35.90
CA ASN A 64 24.98 3.05 34.67
C ASN A 64 24.51 4.39 34.06
N ALA A 65 23.23 4.74 34.21
CA ALA A 65 22.70 6.04 33.76
C ALA A 65 23.27 7.23 34.59
N LYS A 66 23.54 7.04 35.88
CA LYS A 66 24.10 8.09 36.75
C LYS A 66 25.61 8.35 36.55
N ARG A 67 26.37 7.38 36.02
CA ARG A 67 27.82 7.56 35.76
C ARG A 67 28.14 8.37 34.51
N ASN A 68 27.22 8.48 33.55
CA ASN A 68 27.42 9.26 32.33
C ASN A 68 26.97 10.73 32.45
N ALA A 69 26.35 11.12 33.56
CA ALA A 69 25.87 12.49 33.81
C ALA A 69 26.86 13.40 34.54
N PHE A 70 28.09 12.94 34.85
CA PHE A 70 29.09 13.70 35.60
C PHE A 70 30.40 13.98 34.83
N LYS A 71 30.40 13.88 33.50
CA LYS A 71 31.60 14.12 32.67
C LYS A 71 31.56 15.33 31.75
N THR A 72 30.60 16.23 31.94
CA THR A 72 30.53 17.51 31.19
C THR A 72 30.29 18.66 32.16
N ARG A 73 31.36 19.11 32.85
CA ARG A 73 31.48 20.45 33.43
C ARG A 73 32.93 20.73 33.82
N SER A 74 33.46 21.81 33.24
CA SER A 74 34.69 22.60 33.50
C SER A 74 35.23 22.99 32.12
N VAL A 75 35.37 24.27 31.74
CA VAL A 75 36.46 25.19 32.08
C VAL A 75 35.93 26.64 31.87
N SER A 76 35.74 27.46 32.92
CA SER A 76 36.63 28.55 33.42
C SER A 76 37.20 29.48 32.34
N THR A 77 36.66 30.69 32.23
CA THR A 77 37.28 31.81 31.51
C THR A 77 37.95 32.75 32.51
N ASP A 78 39.27 32.91 32.40
CA ASP A 78 39.96 34.14 32.80
C ASP A 78 41.16 34.38 31.86
N LYS A 79 41.10 35.56 31.21
CA LYS A 79 42.15 36.52 30.89
C LYS A 79 43.23 36.32 29.79
N GLU A 80 43.36 37.43 29.04
CA GLU A 80 44.53 38.07 28.38
C GLU A 80 44.74 37.97 26.87
N GLU A 81 45.11 39.15 26.35
CA GLU A 81 45.35 39.60 24.98
C GLU A 81 46.50 38.86 24.29
N SER A 82 46.41 38.66 22.98
CA SER A 82 47.49 38.94 22.01
C SER A 82 47.07 38.68 20.56
N GLU A 83 47.85 39.30 19.68
CA GLU A 83 47.68 39.66 18.28
C GLU A 83 47.59 38.50 17.25
N GLU A 84 47.02 38.87 16.09
CA GLU A 84 47.33 38.46 14.70
C GLU A 84 47.86 37.04 14.40
N GLU A 85 47.10 36.25 13.62
CA GLU A 85 47.42 35.90 12.21
C GLU A 85 46.51 34.78 11.66
N ASN A 86 45.91 35.11 10.51
CA ASN A 86 45.55 34.30 9.34
C ASN A 86 45.63 32.75 9.39
N SER A 87 44.50 32.06 9.18
CA SER A 87 44.47 30.89 8.29
C SER A 87 43.06 30.57 7.77
N ASP A 88 42.90 30.69 6.46
CA ASP A 88 41.77 30.26 5.64
C ASP A 88 41.48 28.75 5.76
N ARG A 89 40.31 28.37 6.29
CA ARG A 89 39.48 27.25 5.80
C ARG A 89 38.18 27.09 6.59
N ALA A 90 37.12 27.81 6.21
CA ALA A 90 35.73 27.33 6.31
C ALA A 90 34.71 28.30 5.68
N PRO A 91 34.40 28.21 4.38
CA PRO A 91 33.22 28.90 3.84
C PRO A 91 32.02 27.97 3.57
N LEU A 92 32.17 26.63 3.62
CA LEU A 92 31.12 25.73 3.13
C LEU A 92 30.04 25.35 4.16
N VAL A 93 30.32 25.47 5.46
CA VAL A 93 29.35 25.16 6.52
C VAL A 93 28.48 26.38 6.87
N ALA A 94 29.08 27.57 6.90
CA ALA A 94 28.37 28.82 7.16
C ALA A 94 27.34 29.14 6.05
N GLN A 95 27.67 28.89 4.78
CA GLN A 95 26.75 29.11 3.66
C GLN A 95 25.51 28.19 3.68
N LYS A 96 25.61 26.97 4.24
CA LYS A 96 24.45 26.09 4.44
C LYS A 96 23.55 26.57 5.58
N ILE A 97 24.13 27.13 6.64
CA ILE A 97 23.38 27.65 7.79
C ILE A 97 22.66 28.95 7.43
N ASP A 98 23.29 29.83 6.64
CA ASP A 98 22.69 31.09 6.18
C ASP A 98 21.53 30.86 5.20
N SER A 99 21.63 29.86 4.32
CA SER A 99 20.52 29.47 3.45
C SER A 99 19.34 28.88 4.22
N LEU A 100 19.60 28.17 5.32
CA LEU A 100 18.56 27.68 6.23
C LEU A 100 17.88 28.84 6.99
N ALA A 101 18.66 29.77 7.56
CA ALA A 101 18.12 30.92 8.30
C ALA A 101 17.26 31.84 7.42
N LYS A 102 17.61 32.01 6.14
CA LYS A 102 16.82 32.81 5.18
C LYS A 102 15.49 32.15 4.78
N LEU A 103 15.39 30.82 4.84
CA LEU A 103 14.15 30.08 4.61
C LEU A 103 13.23 30.11 5.84
N PHE A 104 13.78 29.99 7.05
CA PHE A 104 13.01 30.07 8.30
C PHE A 104 12.43 31.47 8.56
N ASN A 105 13.14 32.54 8.20
CA ASN A 105 12.63 33.91 8.39
C ASN A 105 11.57 34.32 7.35
N LYS A 106 11.49 33.66 6.20
CA LYS A 106 10.48 33.97 5.17
C LYS A 106 9.07 33.48 5.53
N SER A 107 8.90 32.55 6.47
CA SER A 107 7.57 32.07 6.88
C SER A 107 6.99 32.78 8.11
N ILE A 108 7.68 33.77 8.70
CA ILE A 108 7.29 34.38 9.98
C ILE A 108 7.04 35.91 9.90
N MET A 109 7.33 36.57 8.78
CA MET A 109 7.06 38.02 8.65
C MET A 109 6.06 38.33 7.53
N GLY A 110 4.78 38.39 7.90
CA GLY A 110 3.70 38.95 7.11
C GLY A 110 2.78 39.80 7.99
N SER A 111 3.20 41.04 8.28
CA SER A 111 2.31 42.06 8.86
C SER A 111 2.47 43.36 8.09
N GLY A 112 1.43 43.77 7.34
CA GLY A 112 1.36 45.12 6.78
C GLY A 112 0.43 45.32 5.57
N SER A 113 -0.85 45.56 5.85
CA SER A 113 -1.76 46.47 5.12
C SER A 113 -2.19 46.16 3.66
N GLY A 114 -3.46 45.72 3.53
CA GLY A 114 -4.43 46.38 2.66
C GLY A 114 -4.63 45.89 1.20
N LYS A 115 -5.83 45.35 0.96
CA LYS A 115 -6.64 45.27 -0.30
C LYS A 115 -6.64 43.92 -1.06
N ASN A 116 -7.81 43.27 -0.97
CA ASN A 116 -8.51 42.34 -1.89
C ASN A 116 -7.72 41.42 -2.86
N SER A 117 -7.91 40.10 -2.63
CA SER A 117 -7.71 38.90 -3.51
C SER A 117 -6.30 38.27 -3.52
N PRO A 118 -6.17 36.97 -3.90
CA PRO A 118 -6.97 35.78 -3.56
C PRO A 118 -6.31 35.01 -2.39
N THR A 119 -7.00 34.02 -1.83
CA THR A 119 -6.53 33.12 -0.76
C THR A 119 -5.06 32.71 -0.92
N GLU A 120 -4.20 33.20 -0.03
CA GLU A 120 -2.80 32.82 0.07
C GLU A 120 -2.72 31.32 0.38
N ALA A 121 -2.08 30.55 -0.49
CA ALA A 121 -1.99 29.10 -0.35
C ALA A 121 -1.22 28.74 0.92
N LYS A 122 -1.86 27.98 1.82
CA LYS A 122 -1.31 27.61 3.13
C LYS A 122 0.05 26.90 3.06
N TYR A 123 0.31 26.18 1.98
CA TYR A 123 1.60 25.57 1.66
C TYR A 123 1.90 25.79 0.17
N PRO A 124 3.07 26.35 -0.20
CA PRO A 124 3.47 26.50 -1.58
C PRO A 124 3.79 25.13 -2.20
N ASP A 125 3.32 24.88 -3.42
CA ASP A 125 3.54 23.61 -4.15
C ASP A 125 4.98 23.47 -4.71
N SER A 126 5.99 24.04 -4.05
CA SER A 126 7.37 24.03 -4.53
C SER A 126 8.02 22.64 -4.38
N PRO A 127 8.83 22.18 -5.37
CA PRO A 127 9.55 20.92 -5.28
C PRO A 127 10.59 20.97 -4.14
N ILE A 128 10.67 19.89 -3.36
CA ILE A 128 11.67 19.75 -2.29
C ILE A 128 12.96 19.20 -2.90
N GLU A 129 14.07 19.91 -2.74
CA GLU A 129 15.40 19.39 -3.05
C GLU A 129 15.78 18.23 -2.11
N SER A 130 16.46 17.21 -2.63
CA SER A 130 16.85 16.01 -1.85
C SER A 130 17.62 16.35 -0.55
N GLY A 131 18.44 17.41 -0.57
CA GLY A 131 19.14 17.89 0.62
C GLY A 131 18.21 18.38 1.74
N ILE A 132 17.12 19.05 1.39
CA ILE A 132 16.11 19.52 2.35
C ILE A 132 15.37 18.32 2.95
N ALA A 133 14.97 17.35 2.12
CA ALA A 133 14.30 16.14 2.58
C ALA A 133 15.16 15.33 3.57
N MET A 134 16.47 15.24 3.33
CA MET A 134 17.44 14.62 4.24
C MET A 134 17.51 15.33 5.60
N VAL A 135 17.50 16.67 5.62
CA VAL A 135 17.51 17.45 6.87
C VAL A 135 16.25 17.21 7.68
N ILE A 136 15.07 17.29 7.04
CA ILE A 136 13.78 17.05 7.69
C ILE A 136 13.70 15.62 8.24
N CYS A 137 14.15 14.63 7.46
CA CYS A 137 14.22 13.24 7.90
C CYS A 137 15.13 13.09 9.12
N SER A 138 16.31 13.70 9.09
CA SER A 138 17.27 13.63 10.21
C SER A 138 16.74 14.29 11.48
N GLU A 139 16.06 15.44 11.35
CA GLU A 139 15.41 16.12 12.47
C GLU A 139 14.33 15.25 13.11
N TYR A 140 13.43 14.66 12.30
CA TYR A 140 12.43 13.70 12.78
C TYR A 140 13.07 12.52 13.52
N LEU A 141 14.07 11.88 12.92
CA LEU A 141 14.74 10.72 13.51
C LEU A 141 15.49 11.08 14.80
N SER A 142 15.99 12.31 14.94
CA SER A 142 16.66 12.76 16.17
C SER A 142 15.70 12.88 17.37
N ARG A 143 14.40 13.06 17.11
CA ARG A 143 13.36 13.23 18.13
C ARG A 143 12.79 11.89 18.63
N THR A 144 13.14 10.77 18.00
CA THR A 144 12.64 9.44 18.39
C THR A 144 13.74 8.39 18.42
N PRO A 145 13.96 7.69 19.55
CA PRO A 145 14.94 6.60 19.60
C PRO A 145 14.47 5.35 18.87
N ARG A 146 13.19 5.30 18.44
CA ARG A 146 12.59 4.14 17.80
C ARG A 146 13.19 3.84 16.44
N TYR A 147 13.57 4.87 15.69
CA TYR A 147 14.00 4.71 14.32
C TYR A 147 15.45 5.19 14.13
N THR A 148 16.19 4.52 13.25
CA THR A 148 17.54 4.94 12.86
C THR A 148 17.65 4.93 11.34
N LEU A 149 18.21 5.99 10.76
CA LEU A 149 18.42 6.08 9.32
C LEU A 149 19.39 4.97 8.87
N LEU A 150 19.01 4.22 7.83
CA LEU A 150 19.91 3.28 7.17
C LEU A 150 20.46 3.88 5.88
N LYS A 151 19.57 4.22 4.95
CA LYS A 151 19.97 4.69 3.62
C LYS A 151 18.88 5.55 2.97
N SER A 152 19.30 6.62 2.29
CA SER A 152 18.47 7.35 1.33
C SER A 152 18.34 6.55 0.03
N LEU A 153 17.11 6.47 -0.49
CA LEU A 153 16.80 5.73 -1.70
C LEU A 153 16.69 6.66 -2.90
N ASN A 154 16.78 6.06 -4.09
CA ASN A 154 16.49 6.72 -5.36
C ASN A 154 15.03 7.20 -5.41
N GLN A 155 14.71 7.94 -6.48
CA GLN A 155 13.35 8.31 -6.86
C GLN A 155 12.55 7.07 -7.30
N ILE A 156 12.20 6.18 -6.36
CA ILE A 156 11.57 4.88 -6.66
C ILE A 156 10.09 4.98 -7.05
N GLY A 157 9.47 6.15 -6.83
CA GLY A 157 8.08 6.44 -7.19
C GLY A 157 7.93 7.62 -8.17
N TYR A 158 6.73 7.78 -8.73
CA TYR A 158 6.41 8.79 -9.74
C TYR A 158 6.50 10.24 -9.24
N ARG A 159 6.14 10.48 -7.97
CA ARG A 159 6.08 11.84 -7.41
C ARG A 159 7.48 12.39 -7.16
N THR A 160 7.93 13.31 -7.99
CA THR A 160 9.26 13.94 -7.93
C THR A 160 9.53 14.72 -6.63
N ASN A 161 8.47 15.12 -5.91
CA ASN A 161 8.57 15.82 -4.62
C ASN A 161 8.46 14.88 -3.41
N LYS A 162 8.35 13.56 -3.61
CA LYS A 162 8.39 12.56 -2.54
C LYS A 162 9.79 11.99 -2.48
N HIS A 163 10.33 11.84 -1.27
CA HIS A 163 11.66 11.29 -1.02
C HIS A 163 11.53 10.04 -0.14
N TRP A 164 12.39 9.04 -0.36
CA TRP A 164 12.31 7.74 0.32
C TRP A 164 13.59 7.42 1.07
N PHE A 165 13.41 6.83 2.24
CA PHE A 165 14.49 6.42 3.14
C PHE A 165 14.18 5.03 3.68
N THR A 166 15.20 4.19 3.76
CA THR A 166 15.16 2.98 4.58
C THR A 166 15.62 3.34 5.98
N ILE A 167 14.87 2.88 6.97
CA ILE A 167 15.16 3.09 8.38
C ILE A 167 15.05 1.76 9.13
N GLN A 168 15.75 1.65 10.25
CA GLN A 168 15.68 0.53 11.17
C GLN A 168 14.67 0.86 12.28
N ASP A 169 13.64 0.03 12.47
CA ASP A 169 12.87 0.05 13.72
C ASP A 169 13.67 -0.69 14.79
N ASN A 170 14.16 0.06 15.78
CA ASN A 170 14.99 -0.42 16.87
C ASN A 170 14.23 -1.26 17.89
N THR A 171 12.91 -1.11 17.96
CA THR A 171 12.06 -1.83 18.95
C THR A 171 11.84 -3.28 18.54
N ILE A 172 11.64 -3.52 17.26
CA ILE A 172 11.31 -4.83 16.69
C ILE A 172 12.36 -5.34 15.70
N LYS A 173 13.50 -4.62 15.57
CA LYS A 173 14.67 -5.01 14.77
C LYS A 173 14.32 -5.37 13.32
N THR A 174 13.44 -4.59 12.70
CA THR A 174 13.05 -4.76 11.28
C THR A 174 13.16 -3.45 10.50
N GLU A 175 13.45 -3.55 9.20
CA GLU A 175 13.52 -2.40 8.31
C GLU A 175 12.13 -1.82 8.01
N ARG A 176 12.07 -0.51 7.79
CA ARG A 176 10.88 0.26 7.42
C ARG A 176 11.20 1.21 6.28
N LEU A 177 10.14 1.61 5.57
CA LEU A 177 10.20 2.64 4.55
C LEU A 177 9.64 3.93 5.14
N LEU A 178 10.48 4.97 5.22
CA LEU A 178 10.09 6.32 5.57
C LEU A 178 10.00 7.14 4.29
N THR A 179 8.94 7.94 4.16
CA THR A 179 8.79 8.88 3.06
C THR A 179 8.58 10.30 3.55
N VAL A 180 9.22 11.27 2.91
CA VAL A 180 9.03 12.70 3.16
C VAL A 180 8.38 13.31 1.92
N MET A 181 7.30 14.06 2.12
CA MET A 181 6.60 14.78 1.04
C MET A 181 6.04 16.11 1.57
N PRO A 182 5.90 17.14 0.73
CA PRO A 182 5.36 18.42 1.17
C PRO A 182 3.86 18.27 1.46
N LEU A 183 3.35 19.06 2.41
CA LEU A 183 1.92 19.29 2.53
C LEU A 183 1.48 20.12 1.33
N THR A 184 0.30 19.80 0.77
CA THR A 184 -0.26 20.57 -0.33
C THR A 184 -1.10 21.71 0.21
N SER A 185 -1.37 22.70 -0.64
CA SER A 185 -2.34 23.76 -0.34
C SER A 185 -3.76 23.21 -0.05
N GLN A 186 -4.07 21.98 -0.46
CA GLN A 186 -5.30 21.26 -0.16
C GLN A 186 -5.23 20.38 1.10
N CYS A 187 -4.16 20.47 1.90
CA CYS A 187 -4.03 19.70 3.13
C CYS A 187 -5.17 20.08 4.10
N PRO A 188 -6.10 19.15 4.40
CA PRO A 188 -7.29 19.43 5.19
C PRO A 188 -7.02 19.58 6.68
N ILE A 189 -5.79 19.30 7.10
CA ILE A 189 -5.44 19.07 8.49
C ILE A 189 -4.44 20.12 8.96
N GLU A 190 -4.75 20.73 10.10
CA GLU A 190 -3.77 21.50 10.87
C GLU A 190 -2.81 20.56 11.62
N PRO A 191 -1.49 20.69 11.40
CA PRO A 191 -0.48 19.95 12.15
C PRO A 191 -0.58 20.23 13.65
N SER A 192 -0.85 19.20 14.44
CA SER A 192 -0.77 19.25 15.91
C SER A 192 -0.59 17.84 16.47
N GLU A 193 -0.05 17.73 17.69
CA GLU A 193 0.09 16.43 18.37
C GLU A 193 -1.26 15.72 18.53
N ARG A 194 -2.32 16.48 18.81
CA ARG A 194 -3.69 15.96 18.88
C ARG A 194 -4.14 15.38 17.54
N THR A 195 -3.95 16.12 16.45
CA THR A 195 -4.38 15.64 15.14
C THR A 195 -3.56 14.44 14.68
N GLN A 196 -2.26 14.43 14.97
CA GLN A 196 -1.38 13.30 14.71
C GLN A 196 -1.84 12.04 15.47
N GLY A 197 -2.16 12.18 16.76
CA GLY A 197 -2.72 11.10 17.57
C GLY A 197 -4.02 10.54 16.98
N LEU A 198 -4.90 11.42 16.51
CA LEU A 198 -6.18 11.05 15.91
C LEU A 198 -6.02 10.36 14.54
N ILE A 199 -5.10 10.83 13.69
CA ILE A 199 -4.77 10.17 12.41
C ILE A 199 -4.24 8.75 12.67
N MET A 200 -3.36 8.60 13.68
CA MET A 200 -2.82 7.30 14.03
C MET A 200 -3.86 6.39 14.69
N GLU A 201 -4.84 6.92 15.42
CA GLU A 201 -6.02 6.17 15.87
C GLU A 201 -6.85 5.67 14.67
N LEU A 202 -7.12 6.56 13.70
CA LEU A 202 -7.83 6.22 12.47
C LEU A 202 -7.13 5.10 11.71
N PHE A 203 -5.82 5.20 11.45
CA PHE A 203 -5.09 4.16 10.71
C PHE A 203 -5.08 2.80 11.42
N ARG A 204 -5.06 2.78 12.76
CA ARG A 204 -5.26 1.52 13.52
C ARG A 204 -6.67 0.97 13.33
N GLY A 205 -7.68 1.83 13.29
CA GLY A 205 -9.07 1.46 13.00
C GLY A 205 -9.33 1.00 11.55
N LEU A 206 -8.44 1.36 10.62
CA LEU A 206 -8.45 0.92 9.21
C LEU A 206 -7.60 -0.34 8.96
N HIS A 207 -7.21 -1.06 10.01
CA HIS A 207 -6.48 -2.30 9.86
C HIS A 207 -7.33 -3.38 9.17
N HIS A 208 -6.86 -3.88 8.03
CA HIS A 208 -7.55 -4.85 7.20
C HIS A 208 -6.54 -5.69 6.41
N PRO A 209 -6.80 -6.99 6.11
CA PRO A 209 -5.84 -7.85 5.41
C PRO A 209 -5.37 -7.31 4.06
N TYR A 210 -6.21 -6.50 3.40
CA TYR A 210 -5.97 -5.90 2.08
C TYR A 210 -5.64 -4.40 2.13
N ILE A 211 -5.35 -3.85 3.31
CA ILE A 211 -4.84 -2.49 3.48
C ILE A 211 -3.41 -2.57 4.00
N TYR A 212 -2.49 -1.88 3.35
CA TYR A 212 -1.10 -1.79 3.76
C TYR A 212 -0.97 -0.77 4.89
N PRO A 213 -0.44 -1.15 6.06
CA PRO A 213 -0.55 -0.31 7.25
C PRO A 213 0.36 0.91 7.18
N VAL A 214 -0.14 2.04 7.65
CA VAL A 214 0.65 3.21 8.03
C VAL A 214 1.05 3.04 9.50
N LEU A 215 2.34 2.94 9.77
CA LEU A 215 2.88 2.64 11.10
C LEU A 215 3.15 3.89 11.91
N ASP A 216 3.47 4.98 11.22
CA ASP A 216 3.68 6.30 11.80
C ASP A 216 3.39 7.38 10.76
N LEU A 217 2.93 8.54 11.23
CA LEU A 217 2.73 9.73 10.43
C LEU A 217 3.03 10.94 11.30
N GLU A 218 3.83 11.86 10.78
CA GLU A 218 4.07 13.16 11.40
C GLU A 218 3.87 14.27 10.37
N LEU A 219 3.21 15.34 10.79
CA LEU A 219 3.07 16.58 10.03
C LEU A 219 3.91 17.64 10.73
N CYS A 220 5.02 18.07 10.11
CA CYS A 220 5.90 19.08 10.71
C CYS A 220 6.58 19.92 9.62
N ASN A 221 6.82 21.21 9.91
CA ASN A 221 7.55 22.13 9.03
C ASN A 221 7.02 22.18 7.59
N GLY A 222 5.71 22.05 7.39
CA GLY A 222 5.09 22.02 6.04
C GLY A 222 5.27 20.70 5.28
N HIS A 223 5.65 19.62 5.97
CA HIS A 223 5.91 18.31 5.39
C HIS A 223 5.16 17.21 6.12
N ALA A 224 4.90 16.12 5.41
CA ALA A 224 4.46 14.86 5.96
C ALA A 224 5.59 13.83 5.90
N LEU A 225 5.87 13.22 7.06
CA LEU A 225 6.73 12.06 7.18
C LEU A 225 5.86 10.85 7.48
N VAL A 226 6.00 9.80 6.69
CA VAL A 226 5.17 8.60 6.82
C VAL A 226 6.05 7.36 6.86
N VAL A 227 5.83 6.51 7.86
CA VAL A 227 6.55 5.25 8.04
C VAL A 227 5.60 4.09 7.72
N THR A 228 6.05 3.20 6.85
CA THR A 228 5.32 1.98 6.44
C THR A 228 6.22 0.76 6.57
N PRO A 229 5.69 -0.47 6.56
CA PRO A 229 6.54 -1.66 6.48
C PRO A 229 7.39 -1.61 5.20
N PHE A 230 8.63 -2.09 5.29
CA PHE A 230 9.49 -2.20 4.12
C PHE A 230 9.06 -3.42 3.28
N ASN A 231 9.04 -3.26 1.95
CA ASN A 231 8.76 -4.35 1.03
C ASN A 231 9.85 -4.45 -0.05
N SER A 232 10.73 -5.44 0.09
CA SER A 232 11.86 -5.65 -0.81
C SER A 232 11.49 -6.24 -2.18
N THR A 233 10.21 -6.51 -2.44
CA THR A 233 9.72 -6.94 -3.76
C THR A 233 9.09 -5.81 -4.57
N GLY A 234 8.98 -4.60 -4.00
CA GLY A 234 8.38 -3.46 -4.66
C GLY A 234 6.84 -3.48 -4.68
N SER A 235 6.26 -2.70 -5.58
CA SER A 235 4.82 -2.61 -5.79
C SER A 235 4.31 -3.66 -6.78
N LEU A 236 2.99 -3.74 -6.93
CA LEU A 236 2.35 -4.52 -8.00
C LEU A 236 2.83 -4.03 -9.39
N LYS A 237 3.12 -2.73 -9.57
CA LYS A 237 3.70 -2.24 -10.83
C LYS A 237 5.08 -2.84 -11.06
N ASP A 238 5.95 -2.89 -10.05
CA ASP A 238 7.26 -3.53 -10.19
C ASP A 238 7.12 -5.02 -10.54
N LEU A 239 6.12 -5.72 -9.98
CA LEU A 239 5.80 -7.12 -10.32
C LEU A 239 5.36 -7.29 -11.79
N ILE A 240 4.45 -6.45 -12.28
CA ILE A 240 3.91 -6.54 -13.65
C ILE A 240 5.02 -6.38 -14.70
N TYR A 241 5.92 -5.42 -14.47
CA TYR A 241 6.99 -5.07 -15.40
C TYR A 241 8.32 -5.78 -15.08
N LYS A 242 8.34 -6.68 -14.08
CA LYS A 242 9.54 -7.39 -13.62
C LYS A 242 10.72 -6.44 -13.34
N SER A 243 10.41 -5.26 -12.79
CA SER A 243 11.39 -4.20 -12.54
C SER A 243 12.07 -4.39 -11.18
N THR A 244 13.32 -3.94 -11.06
CA THR A 244 13.98 -3.86 -9.76
C THR A 244 13.36 -2.72 -8.96
N TRP A 245 12.80 -3.03 -7.80
CA TRP A 245 12.05 -2.05 -6.98
C TRP A 245 12.87 -0.80 -6.61
N SER A 246 14.19 -0.95 -6.44
CA SER A 246 15.12 0.10 -5.99
C SER A 246 15.62 1.02 -7.10
N ASP A 247 15.33 0.69 -8.36
CA ASP A 247 15.74 1.53 -9.50
C ASP A 247 14.91 2.82 -9.54
N GLU A 248 15.50 3.86 -10.11
CA GLU A 248 14.80 5.13 -10.34
C GLU A 248 13.58 4.92 -11.23
N TYR A 249 12.45 5.52 -10.84
CA TYR A 249 11.16 5.40 -11.51
C TYR A 249 11.25 5.69 -13.02
N VAL A 250 12.03 6.69 -13.43
CA VAL A 250 12.21 7.07 -14.85
C VAL A 250 12.90 6.00 -15.69
N LYS A 251 13.63 5.07 -15.06
CA LYS A 251 14.27 3.91 -15.68
C LYS A 251 13.39 2.66 -15.61
N LYS A 252 12.35 2.68 -14.79
CA LYS A 252 11.38 1.59 -14.65
C LYS A 252 10.28 1.74 -15.69
N TYR A 253 9.69 0.62 -16.08
CA TYR A 253 8.48 0.60 -16.92
C TYR A 253 8.67 1.16 -18.35
N THR A 254 9.92 1.21 -18.84
CA THR A 254 10.22 1.69 -20.21
C THR A 254 9.90 0.68 -21.30
N SER A 255 9.59 -0.57 -20.92
CA SER A 255 9.20 -1.66 -21.80
C SER A 255 7.94 -2.32 -21.27
N ALA A 256 7.08 -2.83 -22.14
CA ALA A 256 5.92 -3.59 -21.73
C ALA A 256 6.31 -4.84 -20.90
N GLY A 257 5.54 -5.13 -19.86
CA GLY A 257 5.56 -6.37 -19.11
C GLY A 257 4.88 -7.52 -19.85
N THR A 258 4.83 -8.70 -19.23
CA THR A 258 4.28 -9.92 -19.86
C THR A 258 2.87 -10.28 -19.36
N GLY A 259 2.21 -9.39 -18.63
CA GLY A 259 0.97 -9.69 -17.90
C GLY A 259 1.17 -10.71 -16.76
N LEU A 260 0.16 -10.85 -15.91
CA LEU A 260 0.09 -11.81 -14.81
C LEU A 260 -0.89 -12.95 -15.14
N PRO A 261 -0.72 -14.16 -14.60
CA PRO A 261 -1.69 -15.24 -14.77
C PRO A 261 -3.13 -14.83 -14.46
N ALA A 262 -4.11 -15.21 -15.29
CA ALA A 262 -5.51 -14.78 -15.15
C ALA A 262 -6.11 -15.03 -13.75
N SER A 263 -5.77 -16.16 -13.12
CA SER A 263 -6.20 -16.47 -11.75
C SER A 263 -5.61 -15.51 -10.70
N GLN A 264 -4.39 -15.04 -10.92
CA GLN A 264 -3.74 -14.04 -10.08
C GLN A 264 -4.37 -12.66 -10.28
N VAL A 265 -4.64 -12.26 -11.53
CA VAL A 265 -5.36 -11.02 -11.86
C VAL A 265 -6.71 -10.98 -11.17
N ALA A 266 -7.50 -12.04 -11.33
CA ALA A 266 -8.83 -12.14 -10.74
C ALA A 266 -8.78 -12.03 -9.20
N ARG A 267 -7.85 -12.76 -8.56
CA ARG A 267 -7.66 -12.74 -7.10
C ARG A 267 -7.22 -11.37 -6.60
N PHE A 268 -6.24 -10.73 -7.23
CA PHE A 268 -5.78 -9.40 -6.84
C PHE A 268 -6.87 -8.35 -7.05
N GLY A 269 -7.60 -8.42 -8.17
CA GLY A 269 -8.78 -7.57 -8.41
C GLY A 269 -9.81 -7.71 -7.28
N ARG A 270 -10.12 -8.95 -6.85
CA ARG A 270 -11.05 -9.20 -5.74
C ARG A 270 -10.54 -8.63 -4.41
N GLN A 271 -9.26 -8.83 -4.08
CA GLN A 271 -8.66 -8.32 -2.83
C GLN A 271 -8.67 -6.79 -2.79
N ILE A 272 -8.36 -6.13 -3.92
CA ILE A 272 -8.42 -4.67 -4.06
C ILE A 272 -9.87 -4.19 -3.93
N LEU A 273 -10.82 -4.84 -4.60
CA LEU A 273 -12.25 -4.50 -4.49
C LEU A 273 -12.77 -4.58 -3.05
N GLU A 274 -12.41 -5.65 -2.33
CA GLU A 274 -12.76 -5.82 -0.92
C GLU A 274 -12.13 -4.73 -0.03
N ALA A 275 -10.90 -4.30 -0.32
CA ALA A 275 -10.26 -3.20 0.39
C ALA A 275 -10.99 -1.87 0.19
N LEU A 276 -11.44 -1.57 -1.04
CA LEU A 276 -12.22 -0.36 -1.35
C LEU A 276 -13.58 -0.37 -0.65
N LEU A 277 -14.29 -1.51 -0.66
CA LEU A 277 -15.54 -1.69 0.08
C LEU A 277 -15.34 -1.47 1.58
N PHE A 278 -14.29 -2.06 2.15
CA PHE A 278 -13.94 -1.84 3.56
C PHE A 278 -13.72 -0.36 3.89
N LEU A 279 -12.96 0.38 3.06
CA LEU A 279 -12.74 1.81 3.26
C LEU A 279 -14.05 2.59 3.22
N LYS A 280 -14.90 2.30 2.23
CA LYS A 280 -16.24 2.89 2.11
C LYS A 280 -17.10 2.62 3.35
N ASP A 281 -17.13 1.39 3.85
CA ASP A 281 -17.90 1.00 5.03
C ASP A 281 -17.40 1.68 6.32
N LYS A 282 -16.11 2.03 6.36
CA LYS A 282 -15.51 2.83 7.45
C LYS A 282 -15.78 4.32 7.33
N GLY A 283 -16.44 4.78 6.26
CA GLY A 283 -16.66 6.20 5.98
C GLY A 283 -15.40 6.92 5.52
N PHE A 284 -14.38 6.18 5.06
CA PHE A 284 -13.21 6.79 4.45
C PHE A 284 -13.63 7.42 3.11
N PRO A 285 -13.15 8.64 2.78
CA PRO A 285 -13.47 9.28 1.51
C PRO A 285 -13.08 8.40 0.31
N PRO A 286 -13.72 8.54 -0.86
CA PRO A 286 -13.37 7.78 -2.06
C PRO A 286 -11.86 7.78 -2.34
N PHE A 287 -11.27 6.58 -2.48
CA PHE A 287 -9.84 6.38 -2.58
C PHE A 287 -9.31 6.58 -4.02
N LYS A 288 -9.08 7.84 -4.39
CA LYS A 288 -8.61 8.26 -5.73
C LYS A 288 -7.11 8.07 -6.00
N HIS A 289 -6.40 7.37 -5.10
CA HIS A 289 -4.97 7.09 -5.23
C HIS A 289 -4.68 5.66 -5.67
N LEU A 290 -5.70 4.88 -6.05
CA LEU A 290 -5.52 3.53 -6.54
C LEU A 290 -4.81 3.55 -7.91
N HIS A 291 -3.66 2.89 -7.95
CA HIS A 291 -2.94 2.49 -9.16
C HIS A 291 -2.00 1.34 -8.77
N SER A 292 -1.44 0.60 -9.74
CA SER A 292 -0.56 -0.56 -9.48
C SER A 292 0.66 -0.22 -8.60
N GLY A 293 1.21 0.99 -8.73
CA GLY A 293 2.29 1.49 -7.86
C GLY A 293 1.89 1.74 -6.39
N ASN A 294 0.59 1.79 -6.08
CA ASN A 294 0.01 1.96 -4.73
C ASN A 294 -0.65 0.65 -4.25
N VAL A 295 -0.19 -0.48 -4.77
CA VAL A 295 -0.58 -1.81 -4.29
C VAL A 295 0.70 -2.57 -3.96
N ILE A 296 0.77 -3.11 -2.75
CA ILE A 296 1.88 -3.96 -2.30
C ILE A 296 1.41 -5.42 -2.31
N VAL A 297 2.20 -6.31 -2.91
CA VAL A 297 1.91 -7.75 -2.94
C VAL A 297 2.87 -8.48 -2.01
N GLN A 298 2.34 -9.14 -0.98
CA GLN A 298 3.11 -9.97 -0.06
C GLN A 298 2.43 -11.30 0.13
N ASN A 299 3.18 -12.39 -0.09
CA ASN A 299 2.69 -13.77 0.06
C ASN A 299 1.40 -14.06 -0.75
N GLY A 300 1.28 -13.47 -1.95
CA GLY A 300 0.09 -13.63 -2.78
C GLY A 300 -1.13 -12.84 -2.32
N VAL A 301 -0.95 -11.84 -1.46
CA VAL A 301 -2.00 -10.92 -1.00
C VAL A 301 -1.69 -9.51 -1.47
N ALA A 302 -2.59 -8.93 -2.26
CA ALA A 302 -2.56 -7.53 -2.68
C ALA A 302 -3.13 -6.62 -1.58
N ARG A 303 -2.41 -5.54 -1.27
CA ARG A 303 -2.77 -4.56 -0.25
C ARG A 303 -2.70 -3.15 -0.81
N ILE A 304 -3.78 -2.39 -0.71
CA ILE A 304 -3.77 -0.97 -1.09
C ILE A 304 -2.92 -0.19 -0.09
N CYS A 305 -2.00 0.64 -0.57
CA CYS A 305 -1.21 1.57 0.23
C CYS A 305 -1.47 3.02 -0.20
N GLY A 306 -0.95 4.00 0.53
CA GLY A 306 -1.11 5.41 0.17
C GLY A 306 -2.32 6.10 0.77
N LEU A 307 -2.89 5.58 1.87
CA LEU A 307 -4.02 6.21 2.58
C LEU A 307 -3.65 7.60 3.12
N GLU A 308 -2.38 7.80 3.48
CA GLU A 308 -1.84 9.09 3.94
C GLU A 308 -2.04 10.22 2.91
N ASN A 309 -2.08 9.89 1.62
CA ASN A 309 -2.21 10.87 0.54
C ASN A 309 -3.50 11.69 0.69
N LYS A 310 -4.60 11.05 1.14
CA LYS A 310 -5.87 11.74 1.36
C LYS A 310 -5.79 12.67 2.57
N MET A 311 -5.08 12.26 3.62
CA MET A 311 -4.92 13.06 4.85
C MET A 311 -4.10 14.33 4.63
N ILE A 312 -3.17 14.30 3.67
CA ILE A 312 -2.29 15.43 3.38
C ILE A 312 -2.71 16.25 2.15
N GLY A 313 -3.88 15.95 1.56
CA GLY A 313 -4.40 16.66 0.39
C GLY A 313 -3.60 16.41 -0.89
N ALA A 314 -2.87 15.30 -0.98
CA ALA A 314 -2.08 15.00 -2.17
C ALA A 314 -3.00 14.78 -3.38
N THR A 315 -2.58 15.23 -4.56
CA THR A 315 -3.32 15.03 -5.81
C THR A 315 -3.16 13.60 -6.33
N GLY A 316 -4.22 13.02 -6.90
CA GLY A 316 -4.18 11.71 -7.56
C GLY A 316 -3.44 11.75 -8.90
N ARG A 317 -3.33 10.60 -9.58
CA ARG A 317 -2.75 10.53 -10.94
C ARG A 317 -3.72 10.97 -12.05
N SER A 318 -4.99 11.20 -11.74
CA SER A 318 -5.96 11.62 -12.75
C SER A 318 -5.78 13.12 -13.06
N PRO A 319 -5.48 13.49 -14.32
CA PRO A 319 -5.26 14.88 -14.73
C PRO A 319 -6.58 15.62 -14.97
N THR A 320 -7.73 14.94 -14.91
CA THR A 320 -9.01 15.49 -15.32
C THR A 320 -9.79 16.06 -14.13
N SER A 321 -10.43 17.21 -14.33
CA SER A 321 -11.37 17.84 -13.38
C SER A 321 -12.67 17.04 -13.16
N VAL A 322 -12.80 15.85 -13.77
CA VAL A 322 -14.00 15.02 -13.68
C VAL A 322 -13.89 14.02 -12.52
N PRO A 323 -15.02 13.64 -11.89
CA PRO A 323 -15.04 12.56 -10.93
C PRO A 323 -14.45 11.30 -11.56
N PHE A 324 -13.49 10.71 -10.87
CA PHE A 324 -12.85 9.45 -11.24
C PHE A 324 -13.26 8.39 -10.22
N PRO A 325 -14.30 7.60 -10.50
CA PRO A 325 -14.76 6.54 -9.61
C PRO A 325 -13.64 5.55 -9.29
N GLU A 326 -13.65 5.00 -8.07
CA GLU A 326 -12.72 3.96 -7.64
C GLU A 326 -12.80 2.70 -8.53
N THR A 327 -13.96 2.46 -9.14
CA THR A 327 -14.16 1.38 -10.10
C THR A 327 -13.39 1.58 -11.40
N LEU A 328 -13.23 2.82 -11.89
CA LEU A 328 -12.37 3.11 -13.04
C LEU A 328 -10.90 2.84 -12.68
N ALA A 329 -10.46 3.29 -11.50
CA ALA A 329 -9.10 3.04 -11.02
C ALA A 329 -8.81 1.53 -10.91
N LEU A 330 -9.77 0.74 -10.40
CA LEU A 330 -9.69 -0.71 -10.39
C LEU A 330 -9.59 -1.29 -11.81
N GLY A 331 -10.40 -0.81 -12.75
CA GLY A 331 -10.34 -1.23 -14.16
C GLY A 331 -8.98 -0.99 -14.79
N HIS A 332 -8.37 0.18 -14.56
CA HIS A 332 -7.01 0.49 -15.03
C HIS A 332 -5.96 -0.47 -14.44
N VAL A 333 -6.05 -0.77 -13.13
CA VAL A 333 -5.13 -1.73 -12.49
C VAL A 333 -5.31 -3.14 -13.03
N MET A 334 -6.55 -3.57 -13.26
CA MET A 334 -6.85 -4.87 -13.85
C MET A 334 -6.32 -4.98 -15.29
N PHE A 335 -6.51 -3.92 -16.09
CA PHE A 335 -5.94 -3.84 -17.43
C PHE A 335 -4.41 -3.97 -17.38
N GLU A 336 -3.73 -3.19 -16.54
CA GLU A 336 -2.27 -3.19 -16.46
C GLU A 336 -1.73 -4.56 -16.02
N MET A 337 -2.44 -5.25 -15.12
CA MET A 337 -2.13 -6.63 -14.73
C MET A 337 -2.25 -7.63 -15.90
N CYS A 338 -3.18 -7.42 -16.84
CA CYS A 338 -3.35 -8.27 -18.02
C CYS A 338 -2.35 -7.93 -19.13
N ALA A 339 -2.25 -6.65 -19.47
CA ALA A 339 -1.54 -6.15 -20.65
C ALA A 339 -0.04 -5.93 -20.42
N GLY A 340 0.38 -5.74 -19.17
CA GLY A 340 1.77 -5.36 -18.89
C GLY A 340 2.11 -3.93 -19.32
N THR A 341 1.12 -3.09 -19.60
CA THR A 341 1.30 -1.71 -20.04
C THR A 341 0.21 -0.81 -19.44
N GLU A 342 0.42 0.50 -19.47
CA GLU A 342 -0.63 1.47 -19.16
C GLU A 342 -1.82 1.32 -20.12
N THR A 343 -2.98 1.81 -19.71
CA THR A 343 -4.25 1.46 -20.36
C THR A 343 -4.32 1.89 -21.81
N ASP A 344 -4.43 0.89 -22.69
CA ASP A 344 -4.70 1.02 -24.12
C ASP A 344 -5.81 0.03 -24.49
N PHE A 345 -7.04 0.52 -24.58
CA PHE A 345 -8.20 -0.33 -24.85
C PHE A 345 -8.18 -0.99 -26.22
N SER A 346 -7.33 -0.55 -27.15
CA SER A 346 -7.14 -1.24 -28.44
C SER A 346 -6.59 -2.67 -28.27
N LEU A 347 -5.98 -2.97 -27.11
CA LEU A 347 -5.41 -4.28 -26.79
C LEU A 347 -6.45 -5.26 -26.20
N LEU A 348 -7.67 -4.82 -25.86
CA LEU A 348 -8.68 -5.71 -25.27
C LEU A 348 -9.00 -6.96 -26.12
N PRO A 349 -9.11 -6.87 -27.46
CA PRO A 349 -9.32 -8.05 -28.31
C PRO A 349 -8.21 -9.11 -28.16
N ASP A 350 -6.96 -8.68 -28.05
CA ASP A 350 -5.81 -9.60 -27.89
C ASP A 350 -5.80 -10.25 -26.50
N LEU A 351 -6.25 -9.52 -25.49
CA LEU A 351 -6.37 -10.03 -24.12
C LEU A 351 -7.51 -11.04 -23.96
N GLN A 352 -8.55 -10.97 -24.79
CA GLN A 352 -9.75 -11.80 -24.69
C GLN A 352 -9.45 -13.31 -24.67
N ALA A 353 -8.44 -13.75 -25.43
CA ALA A 353 -8.05 -15.16 -25.50
C ALA A 353 -7.51 -15.70 -24.16
N ASN A 354 -6.78 -14.88 -23.42
CA ASN A 354 -6.10 -15.27 -22.18
C ASN A 354 -6.86 -14.84 -20.91
N TYR A 355 -7.73 -13.82 -21.02
CA TYR A 355 -8.36 -13.14 -19.91
C TYR A 355 -9.87 -12.89 -20.11
N PRO A 356 -10.67 -13.84 -20.64
CA PRO A 356 -12.03 -13.56 -21.12
C PRO A 356 -12.94 -12.94 -20.05
N GLN A 357 -12.91 -13.47 -18.82
CA GLN A 357 -13.72 -12.95 -17.72
C GLN A 357 -13.20 -11.61 -17.17
N VAL A 358 -11.90 -11.33 -17.29
CA VAL A 358 -11.35 -10.05 -16.83
C VAL A 358 -11.63 -8.95 -17.85
N VAL A 359 -11.52 -9.25 -19.15
CA VAL A 359 -11.89 -8.33 -20.22
C VAL A 359 -13.36 -7.95 -20.12
N GLU A 360 -14.26 -8.91 -19.88
CA GLU A 360 -15.69 -8.63 -19.63
C GLU A 360 -15.88 -7.61 -18.48
N ILE A 361 -15.15 -7.77 -17.37
CA ILE A 361 -15.20 -6.81 -16.25
C ILE A 361 -14.65 -5.44 -16.64
N ILE A 362 -13.56 -5.38 -17.41
CA ILE A 362 -12.99 -4.12 -17.90
C ILE A 362 -14.00 -3.42 -18.82
N GLU A 363 -14.63 -4.14 -19.76
CA GLU A 363 -15.66 -3.61 -20.64
C GLU A 363 -16.89 -3.12 -19.87
N ILE A 364 -17.31 -3.81 -18.80
CA ILE A 364 -18.37 -3.34 -17.92
C ILE A 364 -17.96 -2.04 -17.21
N ILE A 365 -16.73 -1.95 -16.70
CA ILE A 365 -16.23 -0.78 -15.97
C ILE A 365 -16.19 0.47 -16.86
N PHE A 366 -15.64 0.32 -18.07
CA PHE A 366 -15.47 1.41 -19.04
C PHE A 366 -16.62 1.53 -20.05
N GLY A 367 -17.70 0.78 -19.83
CA GLY A 367 -18.90 0.81 -20.65
C GLY A 367 -19.73 2.09 -20.46
N PRO A 368 -20.94 2.16 -21.06
CA PRO A 368 -21.78 3.36 -21.01
C PRO A 368 -22.20 3.80 -19.60
N ARG A 369 -22.23 2.85 -18.65
CA ARG A 369 -22.57 3.10 -17.25
C ARG A 369 -21.55 2.38 -16.37
N THR A 370 -20.66 3.13 -15.76
CA THR A 370 -19.70 2.60 -14.80
C THR A 370 -20.43 2.02 -13.58
N PRO A 371 -20.18 0.75 -13.21
CA PRO A 371 -20.81 0.13 -12.06
C PRO A 371 -20.27 0.71 -10.76
N ASN A 372 -21.03 0.54 -9.69
CA ASN A 372 -20.52 0.77 -8.34
C ASN A 372 -19.78 -0.46 -7.79
N LEU A 373 -19.06 -0.31 -6.67
CA LEU A 373 -18.25 -1.39 -6.06
C LEU A 373 -19.07 -2.65 -5.72
N HIS A 374 -20.31 -2.51 -5.24
CA HIS A 374 -21.17 -3.66 -4.89
C HIS A 374 -21.66 -4.41 -6.13
N GLU A 375 -21.97 -3.69 -7.22
CA GLU A 375 -22.33 -4.31 -8.49
C GLU A 375 -21.17 -5.12 -9.06
N LEU A 376 -19.93 -4.64 -8.96
CA LEU A 376 -18.76 -5.43 -9.32
C LEU A 376 -18.62 -6.68 -8.45
N LEU A 377 -18.82 -6.56 -7.14
CA LEU A 377 -18.64 -7.68 -6.20
C LEU A 377 -19.45 -8.92 -6.56
N ILE A 378 -20.67 -8.73 -7.09
CA ILE A 378 -21.60 -9.82 -7.44
C ILE A 378 -21.39 -10.40 -8.83
N THR A 379 -20.45 -9.86 -9.62
CA THR A 379 -20.11 -10.41 -10.95
C THR A 379 -19.53 -11.82 -10.87
N GLU A 380 -19.63 -12.57 -11.97
CA GLU A 380 -19.14 -13.95 -12.04
C GLU A 380 -17.66 -14.11 -11.68
N LEU A 381 -16.83 -13.15 -12.12
CA LEU A 381 -15.39 -13.16 -11.85
C LEU A 381 -15.13 -13.09 -10.35
N PHE A 382 -15.76 -12.14 -9.65
CA PHE A 382 -15.43 -11.83 -8.26
C PHE A 382 -16.18 -12.70 -7.26
N ARG A 383 -17.46 -13.02 -7.49
CA ARG A 383 -18.29 -13.76 -6.53
C ARG A 383 -17.76 -15.16 -6.19
N LYS A 384 -17.02 -15.77 -7.13
CA LYS A 384 -16.47 -17.13 -6.99
C LYS A 384 -15.12 -17.21 -6.26
N ILE A 385 -14.47 -16.06 -6.03
CA ILE A 385 -13.14 -16.02 -5.43
C ILE A 385 -13.26 -16.09 -3.91
N ASP A 386 -12.66 -17.13 -3.34
CA ASP A 386 -12.57 -17.30 -1.89
C ASP A 386 -11.40 -16.49 -1.31
N LEU A 387 -11.74 -15.57 -0.40
CA LEU A 387 -10.81 -14.71 0.33
C LEU A 387 -10.49 -15.34 1.69
N ARG A 388 -9.49 -16.23 1.71
CA ARG A 388 -9.09 -16.99 2.91
C ARG A 388 -8.67 -16.09 4.06
N GLU A 389 -8.06 -14.95 3.74
CA GLU A 389 -7.61 -13.94 4.70
C GLU A 389 -8.77 -13.27 5.44
N MET A 390 -10.02 -13.47 5.00
CA MET A 390 -11.23 -12.96 5.65
C MET A 390 -11.91 -13.99 6.58
N LYS A 391 -11.47 -15.25 6.58
CA LYS A 391 -12.17 -16.38 7.23
C LYS A 391 -11.52 -16.90 8.53
N GLY A 392 -10.55 -16.17 9.09
CA GLY A 392 -9.78 -16.61 10.27
C GLY A 392 -10.33 -16.12 11.62
N SER A 393 -10.28 -16.98 12.65
CA SER A 393 -10.64 -16.64 14.03
C SER A 393 -9.60 -15.75 14.75
N CYS A 394 -8.40 -15.62 14.19
CA CYS A 394 -7.33 -14.74 14.69
C CYS A 394 -7.27 -13.40 13.93
N LEU A 395 -8.30 -13.06 13.17
CA LEU A 395 -8.33 -11.79 12.46
C LEU A 395 -8.55 -10.63 13.45
N PRO A 396 -7.84 -9.51 13.27
CA PRO A 396 -8.19 -8.26 13.95
C PRO A 396 -9.68 -7.99 13.69
N ASN A 397 -10.41 -7.53 14.70
CA ASN A 397 -11.83 -7.23 14.53
C ASN A 397 -12.01 -5.97 13.65
N PHE A 398 -11.88 -6.14 12.34
CA PHE A 398 -12.08 -5.08 11.36
C PHE A 398 -13.55 -4.66 11.24
N ASN A 399 -14.48 -5.26 12.00
CA ASN A 399 -15.85 -4.75 12.15
C ASN A 399 -15.97 -3.63 13.21
N GLN A 400 -14.91 -3.32 13.95
CA GLN A 400 -14.94 -2.28 14.98
C GLN A 400 -15.24 -0.91 14.36
N ARG A 401 -16.24 -0.20 14.89
CA ARG A 401 -16.56 1.16 14.45
C ARG A 401 -15.43 2.11 14.80
N LEU A 402 -15.16 3.07 13.91
CA LEU A 402 -14.29 4.19 14.20
C LEU A 402 -14.89 5.05 15.33
N SER A 403 -14.04 5.73 16.09
CA SER A 403 -14.50 6.70 17.08
C SER A 403 -15.20 7.88 16.40
N ASN A 404 -16.07 8.59 17.14
CA ASN A 404 -16.72 9.79 16.64
C ASN A 404 -15.69 10.84 16.20
N SER A 405 -14.57 10.95 16.91
CA SER A 405 -13.48 11.85 16.54
C SER A 405 -12.84 11.48 15.20
N CYS A 406 -12.59 10.19 14.95
CA CYS A 406 -12.09 9.71 13.66
C CYS A 406 -13.09 10.00 12.52
N LEU A 407 -14.39 9.79 12.76
CA LEU A 407 -15.43 10.10 11.77
C LEU A 407 -15.52 11.60 11.49
N SER A 408 -15.42 12.45 12.52
CA SER A 408 -15.37 13.91 12.35
C SER A 408 -14.17 14.35 11.52
N LEU A 409 -13.00 13.74 11.74
CA LEU A 409 -11.79 13.99 10.95
C LEU A 409 -12.00 13.60 9.48
N LEU A 410 -12.56 12.42 9.20
CA LEU A 410 -12.84 12.00 7.83
C LEU A 410 -13.83 12.95 7.13
N ASN A 411 -14.85 13.43 7.84
CA ASN A 411 -15.79 14.41 7.32
C ASN A 411 -15.12 15.75 6.98
N GLU A 412 -14.14 16.19 7.79
CA GLU A 412 -13.36 17.40 7.51
C GLU A 412 -12.48 17.23 6.26
N VAL A 413 -11.79 16.08 6.16
CA VAL A 413 -11.01 15.71 4.99
C VAL A 413 -11.87 15.71 3.73
N SER A 414 -13.07 15.13 3.77
CA SER A 414 -14.02 15.12 2.64
C SER A 414 -14.48 16.52 2.22
N ARG A 415 -14.64 17.46 3.18
CA ARG A 415 -15.08 18.84 2.85
C ARG A 415 -14.01 19.63 2.11
N ILE A 416 -12.75 19.52 2.53
CA ILE A 416 -11.64 20.35 2.02
C ILE A 416 -10.99 19.76 0.76
N THR A 417 -11.14 18.44 0.56
CA THR A 417 -10.80 17.78 -0.70
C THR A 417 -12.09 17.39 -1.44
N PRO A 418 -12.93 18.38 -1.82
CA PRO A 418 -14.25 18.11 -2.34
C PRO A 418 -14.14 17.23 -3.58
N ASP A 419 -14.95 16.18 -3.59
CA ASP A 419 -15.17 15.38 -4.77
C ASP A 419 -15.97 16.23 -5.75
N PHE A 420 -15.31 16.77 -6.79
CA PHE A 420 -16.01 17.27 -7.96
C PHE A 420 -16.82 16.09 -8.53
N GLY A 421 -18.11 15.99 -8.21
CA GLY A 421 -18.98 14.93 -8.74
C GLY A 421 -20.16 14.49 -7.88
N ASP A 422 -20.12 14.60 -6.55
CA ASP A 422 -21.19 14.06 -5.68
C ASP A 422 -22.32 15.09 -5.41
N SER A 423 -22.76 15.78 -6.47
CA SER A 423 -24.04 16.51 -6.41
C SER A 423 -25.17 15.49 -6.61
N PRO A 424 -26.23 15.46 -5.78
CA PRO A 424 -27.39 14.57 -5.96
C PRO A 424 -28.13 14.81 -7.30
N SER A 425 -27.81 15.92 -7.97
CA SER A 425 -28.20 16.28 -9.32
C SER A 425 -27.01 16.07 -10.25
N ASP A 426 -26.88 14.85 -10.78
CA ASP A 426 -25.86 14.45 -11.74
C ASP A 426 -25.97 15.24 -13.07
N PRO A 427 -25.05 16.18 -13.39
CA PRO A 427 -25.05 16.91 -14.65
C PRO A 427 -24.27 16.17 -15.75
N TYR A 428 -23.63 15.02 -15.47
CA TYR A 428 -22.81 14.29 -16.43
C TYR A 428 -23.62 13.58 -17.53
N LEU A 429 -24.95 13.65 -17.48
CA LEU A 429 -25.83 13.25 -18.58
C LEU A 429 -25.87 14.27 -19.74
N GLN A 430 -25.35 15.49 -19.59
CA GLN A 430 -25.58 16.57 -20.58
C GLN A 430 -24.37 17.05 -21.38
N THR A 431 -23.13 16.70 -21.02
CA THR A 431 -21.94 17.12 -21.79
C THR A 431 -21.26 15.92 -22.46
N ARG A 432 -22.05 15.23 -23.29
CA ARG A 432 -21.57 14.21 -24.22
C ARG A 432 -21.26 14.87 -25.57
N GLY A 433 -20.13 15.56 -25.64
CA GLY A 433 -19.51 15.99 -26.89
C GLY A 433 -18.27 15.13 -27.14
N ASP A 434 -18.35 14.26 -28.15
CA ASP A 434 -17.21 13.65 -28.85
C ASP A 434 -16.38 12.57 -28.14
N TYR A 435 -17.05 11.56 -27.60
CA TYR A 435 -16.45 10.21 -27.58
C TYR A 435 -17.43 9.20 -28.19
N THR A 436 -17.16 8.82 -29.44
CA THR A 436 -17.89 7.78 -30.16
C THR A 436 -17.00 6.53 -30.19
N PRO A 437 -17.27 5.49 -29.38
CA PRO A 437 -16.53 4.23 -29.49
C PRO A 437 -16.83 3.59 -30.85
N PRO A 438 -15.85 2.94 -31.51
CA PRO A 438 -16.08 2.25 -32.78
C PRO A 438 -17.13 1.15 -32.58
N ARG A 439 -18.22 1.20 -33.36
CA ARG A 439 -19.27 0.18 -33.36
C ARG A 439 -18.68 -1.15 -33.84
N LEU A 440 -18.70 -2.15 -32.96
CA LEU A 440 -18.59 -3.55 -33.35
C LEU A 440 -19.74 -3.89 -34.31
N GLY A 441 -19.40 -4.20 -35.56
CA GLY A 441 -20.36 -4.60 -36.58
C GLY A 441 -20.96 -5.97 -36.27
N SER A 442 -22.29 -6.05 -36.26
CA SER A 442 -23.04 -7.31 -36.19
C SER A 442 -22.76 -8.18 -37.43
N PRO A 443 -22.80 -9.52 -37.33
CA PRO A 443 -22.52 -10.40 -38.46
C PRO A 443 -23.69 -10.34 -39.46
N SER A 444 -23.45 -9.76 -40.63
CA SER A 444 -24.38 -9.81 -41.77
C SER A 444 -24.15 -11.08 -42.59
N SER A 445 -25.26 -11.62 -43.06
CA SER A 445 -25.53 -12.81 -43.88
C SER A 445 -24.50 -13.15 -44.98
N PRO A 446 -24.41 -14.42 -45.41
CA PRO A 446 -23.37 -14.87 -46.32
C PRO A 446 -23.51 -14.25 -47.73
N PRO A 447 -22.39 -14.02 -48.45
CA PRO A 447 -22.44 -13.35 -49.73
C PRO A 447 -23.04 -14.25 -50.83
N ARG A 448 -23.81 -13.61 -51.71
CA ARG A 448 -24.38 -14.22 -52.92
C ARG A 448 -23.27 -14.75 -53.84
N ARG A 449 -23.46 -15.98 -54.35
CA ARG A 449 -22.70 -16.59 -55.45
C ARG A 449 -22.60 -15.61 -56.64
N ARG A 450 -21.37 -15.23 -57.02
CA ARG A 450 -21.08 -14.75 -58.37
C ARG A 450 -20.84 -15.96 -59.27
N HIS A 451 -21.64 -16.07 -60.33
CA HIS A 451 -21.38 -16.96 -61.44
C HIS A 451 -20.05 -16.56 -62.10
N TYR A 452 -19.08 -17.48 -62.10
CA TYR A 452 -17.92 -17.41 -62.99
C TYR A 452 -18.24 -18.20 -64.25
N PHE A 453 -18.15 -17.51 -65.39
CA PHE A 453 -18.05 -18.13 -66.70
C PHE A 453 -16.73 -18.88 -66.80
N HIS A 454 -16.82 -20.12 -67.28
CA HIS A 454 -15.70 -20.97 -67.62
C HIS A 454 -15.18 -20.54 -69.00
N HIS A 455 -13.89 -20.25 -69.13
CA HIS A 455 -13.16 -20.51 -70.37
C HIS A 455 -11.71 -20.88 -70.08
N GLN A 456 -11.26 -21.84 -70.88
CA GLN A 456 -10.08 -22.68 -70.82
C GLN A 456 -8.77 -21.99 -71.23
N ASP A 457 -7.69 -22.65 -70.80
CA ASP A 457 -6.38 -22.84 -71.43
C ASP A 457 -5.48 -21.62 -71.73
N SER A 458 -4.30 -21.60 -71.11
CA SER A 458 -3.06 -21.98 -71.82
C SER A 458 -1.85 -21.90 -70.88
N THR A 459 -1.03 -22.92 -71.01
CA THR A 459 0.36 -23.06 -70.55
C THR A 459 1.23 -21.91 -71.04
N ASP A 460 2.17 -21.43 -70.22
CA ASP A 460 3.56 -21.32 -70.67
C ASP A 460 4.56 -21.08 -69.53
N SER A 461 5.59 -21.91 -69.60
CA SER A 461 6.85 -21.94 -68.86
C SER A 461 7.69 -20.67 -69.00
N TRP A 462 8.47 -20.33 -67.97
CA TRP A 462 9.75 -19.62 -68.15
C TRP A 462 10.86 -20.20 -67.27
N PRO A 463 12.14 -20.11 -67.71
CA PRO A 463 13.20 -21.04 -67.37
C PRO A 463 14.35 -20.46 -66.52
N TRP A 464 15.20 -21.40 -66.07
CA TRP A 464 16.52 -21.33 -65.41
C TRP A 464 16.60 -20.91 -63.94
#